data_AF-A0A1I9G791-F1
#
_entry.id   AF-A0A1I9G791-F1
#
_cell.length_a   1.000
_cell.length_b   1.000
_cell.length_c   1.000
_cell.angle_alpha   90.00
_cell.angle_beta   90.00
_cell.angle_gamma   90.00
#
_symmetry.space_group_name_H-M   'P 1'
#
loop_
_entity.id
_entity.type
_entity.pdbx_description
1 polymer ?
#
loop_
_entity_poly.entity_id
_entity_poly.type
_entity_poly.pdbx_seq_one_letter_code
_entity_poly.pdbx_strand_id
1 'polypeptide(L)'
;MNIEFRIILLTISFIFNLLKFDDEEQSDGATFQCTQTYPIKTKTEFNTFDVFQQIIGLRQKSKQHYTVRKKSILDVTEVYVLPFTHVDPGWLKTFNNYLNDTNAILDNMIVFMQNHPRMRFMWCEIVFLERWWTKQNESVKSLPRKLIENKQLEIVSGSWVMTDEATTYFPSIVDNIIEGQQYVNNELSVNFQSFFLF
;
A
#
# COMPACT_ATOMS: atom_id res chain seq x y z
N MET A 1 25.77 18.76 -14.65
CA MET A 1 25.90 17.30 -14.81
C MET A 1 24.50 16.74 -14.57
N ASN A 2 23.71 16.62 -15.63
CA ASN A 2 22.33 16.13 -15.56
C ASN A 2 22.38 14.61 -15.53
N ILE A 3 21.84 14.02 -14.47
CA ILE A 3 21.66 12.58 -14.35
C ILE A 3 20.17 12.33 -14.60
N GLU A 4 19.85 11.90 -15.82
CA GLU A 4 18.53 11.34 -16.13
C GLU A 4 18.47 9.91 -15.59
N PHE A 5 17.48 9.62 -14.74
CA PHE A 5 17.07 8.26 -14.44
C PHE A 5 16.07 7.80 -15.49
N ARG A 6 16.54 7.03 -16.49
CA ARG A 6 15.68 6.26 -17.38
C ARG A 6 15.31 4.94 -16.71
N ILE A 7 14.15 4.89 -16.05
CA ILE A 7 13.48 3.63 -15.73
C ILE A 7 12.76 3.19 -17.01
N ILE A 8 13.10 2.01 -17.51
CA ILE A 8 12.42 1.40 -18.65
C ILE A 8 11.00 1.06 -18.20
N LEU A 9 10.03 1.88 -18.64
CA LEU A 9 8.60 1.60 -18.55
C LEU A 9 8.28 0.40 -19.44
N LEU A 10 8.24 -0.80 -18.86
CA LEU A 10 7.36 -1.84 -19.40
C LEU A 10 5.94 -1.43 -19.00
N THR A 11 5.15 -1.08 -19.99
CA THR A 11 3.77 -0.62 -19.82
C THR A 11 2.92 -1.72 -19.16
N ILE A 12 2.41 -1.41 -17.96
CA ILE A 12 1.56 -2.28 -17.13
C ILE A 12 0.18 -2.55 -17.78
N SER A 13 -0.10 -1.98 -18.95
CA SER A 13 -1.24 -2.36 -19.80
C SER A 13 -1.33 -3.87 -20.04
N PHE A 14 -0.19 -4.59 -20.00
CA PHE A 14 -0.16 -6.04 -20.16
C PHE A 14 -0.61 -6.83 -18.91
N ILE A 15 -0.46 -6.29 -17.70
CA ILE A 15 -0.83 -7.00 -16.45
C ILE A 15 -2.32 -6.84 -16.17
N PHE A 16 -2.89 -5.65 -16.38
CA PHE A 16 -4.33 -5.44 -16.19
C PHE A 16 -5.19 -6.10 -17.29
N ASN A 17 -4.69 -6.23 -18.52
CA ASN A 17 -5.36 -7.07 -19.53
C ASN A 17 -5.28 -8.57 -19.21
N LEU A 18 -4.34 -9.00 -18.36
CA LEU A 18 -4.24 -10.40 -17.95
C LEU A 18 -5.24 -10.78 -16.84
N LEU A 19 -5.78 -9.78 -16.12
CA LEU A 19 -6.71 -9.96 -15.00
C LEU A 19 -8.14 -9.54 -15.33
N LYS A 20 -8.42 -9.17 -16.59
CA LYS A 20 -9.80 -9.13 -17.08
C LYS A 20 -10.29 -10.55 -17.19
N PHE A 21 -11.10 -10.96 -16.23
CA PHE A 21 -12.02 -12.08 -16.42
C PHE A 21 -13.09 -11.57 -17.38
N ASP A 22 -12.90 -11.81 -18.67
CA ASP A 22 -13.98 -11.64 -19.64
C ASP A 22 -15.04 -12.70 -19.31
N ASP A 23 -16.20 -12.26 -18.80
CA ASP A 23 -17.38 -13.09 -18.51
C ASP A 23 -18.09 -13.56 -19.81
N GLU A 24 -17.33 -13.89 -20.86
CA GLU A 24 -17.84 -14.59 -22.03
C GLU A 24 -17.28 -16.01 -22.03
N GLU A 25 -18.13 -16.97 -21.63
CA GLU A 25 -17.91 -18.40 -21.88
C GLU A 25 -17.78 -18.63 -23.39
N GLN A 26 -16.55 -18.54 -23.91
CA GLN A 26 -16.21 -19.07 -25.21
C GLN A 26 -15.45 -20.38 -25.01
N SER A 27 -16.14 -21.47 -25.35
CA SER A 27 -15.67 -22.84 -25.24
C SER A 27 -14.55 -23.13 -26.23
N ASP A 28 -13.34 -22.68 -25.94
CA ASP A 28 -12.13 -23.21 -26.58
C ASP A 28 -11.41 -24.11 -25.58
N GLY A 29 -11.28 -25.38 -25.95
CA GLY A 29 -10.67 -26.46 -25.17
C GLY A 29 -9.16 -26.32 -24.98
N ALA A 30 -8.67 -25.13 -24.63
CA ALA A 30 -7.32 -24.90 -24.20
C ALA A 30 -7.28 -24.95 -22.66
N THR A 31 -6.89 -26.11 -22.12
CA THR A 31 -6.45 -26.21 -20.72
C THR A 31 -5.27 -25.26 -20.53
N PHE A 32 -5.51 -24.10 -19.92
CA PHE A 32 -4.46 -23.19 -19.46
C PHE A 32 -3.66 -23.88 -18.36
N GLN A 33 -2.61 -24.60 -18.75
CA GLN A 33 -1.71 -25.26 -17.81
C GLN A 33 -0.63 -24.26 -17.40
N CYS A 34 -0.87 -23.53 -16.31
CA CYS A 34 0.14 -22.68 -15.69
C CYS A 34 1.29 -23.56 -15.18
N THR A 35 2.37 -23.65 -15.95
CA THR A 35 3.59 -24.36 -15.56
C THR A 35 4.56 -23.37 -14.95
N GLN A 36 4.35 -23.07 -13.66
CA GLN A 36 5.31 -22.28 -12.90
C GLN A 36 6.51 -23.16 -12.53
N THR A 37 7.61 -23.01 -13.26
CA THR A 37 8.88 -23.66 -12.93
C THR A 37 9.70 -22.74 -12.04
N TYR A 38 9.74 -23.05 -10.75
CA TYR A 38 10.59 -22.32 -9.81
C TYR A 38 12.05 -22.77 -9.97
N PRO A 39 13.03 -21.86 -9.88
CA PRO A 39 14.44 -22.23 -9.90
C PRO A 39 14.74 -23.19 -8.74
N ILE A 40 15.36 -24.33 -9.06
CA ILE A 40 15.69 -25.41 -8.10
C ILE A 40 16.67 -24.92 -7.00
N LYS A 41 17.40 -23.84 -7.27
CA LYS A 41 18.23 -23.13 -6.28
C LYS A 41 17.98 -21.63 -6.37
N THR A 42 17.29 -21.09 -5.37
CA THR A 42 17.20 -19.65 -5.14
C THR A 42 18.50 -19.17 -4.52
N LYS A 43 19.18 -18.21 -5.15
CA LYS A 43 20.34 -17.52 -4.57
C LYS A 43 19.82 -16.28 -3.85
N THR A 44 20.01 -16.21 -2.53
CA THR A 44 19.69 -15.02 -1.74
C THR A 44 20.95 -14.53 -1.04
N GLU A 45 21.11 -13.22 -0.90
CA GLU A 45 22.21 -12.64 -0.10
C GLU A 45 21.99 -12.90 1.40
N PHE A 46 20.72 -12.96 1.81
CA PHE A 46 20.29 -13.24 3.17
C PHE A 46 19.21 -14.32 3.17
N ASN A 47 19.35 -15.26 4.10
CA ASN A 47 18.36 -16.29 4.38
C ASN A 47 17.92 -16.11 5.83
N THR A 48 16.64 -15.84 6.05
CA THR A 48 16.08 -15.56 7.37
C THR A 48 16.25 -16.75 8.34
N PHE A 49 16.23 -17.98 7.82
CA PHE A 49 16.51 -19.18 8.61
C PHE A 49 17.96 -19.18 9.15
N ASP A 50 18.93 -18.90 8.28
CA ASP A 50 20.35 -18.88 8.65
C ASP A 50 20.64 -17.75 9.64
N VAL A 51 20.04 -16.57 9.44
CA VAL A 51 20.13 -15.43 10.36
C VAL A 51 19.56 -15.78 11.73
N PHE A 52 18.38 -16.40 11.77
CA PHE A 52 17.76 -16.83 13.02
C PHE A 52 18.64 -17.84 13.77
N GLN A 53 19.15 -18.85 13.07
CA GLN A 53 20.04 -19.85 13.66
C GLN A 53 21.30 -19.20 14.25
N GLN A 54 21.94 -18.28 13.52
CA GLN A 54 23.19 -17.65 13.93
C GLN A 54 23.03 -16.66 15.09
N ILE A 55 21.97 -15.86 15.11
CA ILE A 55 21.79 -14.80 16.12
C ILE A 55 21.04 -15.33 17.33
N ILE A 56 19.86 -15.92 17.11
CA ILE A 56 18.95 -16.37 18.18
C ILE A 56 19.35 -17.76 18.66
N GLY A 57 19.53 -18.71 17.73
CA GLY A 57 19.88 -20.10 18.04
C GLY A 57 21.21 -20.25 18.77
N LEU A 58 22.21 -19.46 18.39
CA LEU A 58 23.54 -19.47 19.04
C LEU A 58 23.67 -18.45 20.19
N ARG A 59 22.59 -17.73 20.56
CA ARG A 59 22.59 -16.67 21.61
C ARG A 59 23.72 -15.65 21.44
N GLN A 60 24.07 -15.29 20.21
CA GLN A 60 25.07 -14.26 20.00
C GLN A 60 24.49 -12.90 20.42
N LYS A 61 25.06 -12.30 21.47
CA LYS A 61 24.74 -10.92 21.84
C LYS A 61 25.27 -9.99 20.75
N SER A 62 24.37 -9.34 20.03
CA SER A 62 24.71 -8.22 19.15
C SER A 62 25.54 -7.20 19.93
N LYS A 63 26.83 -7.07 19.59
CA LYS A 63 27.68 -5.98 20.09
C LYS A 63 27.45 -4.77 19.18
N GLN A 64 26.31 -4.11 19.33
CA GLN A 64 26.04 -2.86 18.65
C GLN A 64 26.86 -1.74 19.28
N HIS A 65 28.10 -1.57 18.81
CA HIS A 65 28.82 -0.32 18.99
C HIS A 65 28.40 0.63 17.87
N TYR A 66 27.46 1.52 18.16
CA TYR A 66 27.18 2.65 17.29
C TYR A 66 28.30 3.69 17.48
N THR A 67 29.22 3.75 16.54
CA THR A 67 30.19 4.86 16.50
C THR A 67 29.45 6.09 15.95
N VAL A 68 29.18 7.07 16.82
CA VAL A 68 28.59 8.34 16.38
C VAL A 68 29.59 9.02 15.43
N ARG A 69 29.31 8.95 14.13
CA ARG A 69 30.12 9.63 13.12
C ARG A 69 29.97 11.14 13.31
N LYS A 70 31.10 11.85 13.40
CA LYS A 70 31.10 13.32 13.45
C LYS A 70 30.58 13.84 12.11
N LYS A 71 29.34 14.30 12.10
CA LYS A 71 28.62 14.71 10.89
C LYS A 71 29.24 15.99 10.32
N SER A 72 29.66 15.94 9.06
CA SER A 72 30.17 17.14 8.37
C SER A 72 28.99 18.06 8.01
N ILE A 73 29.20 19.38 7.98
CA ILE A 73 28.16 20.35 7.61
C ILE A 73 27.62 20.12 6.18
N LEU A 74 28.41 19.48 5.32
CA LEU A 74 28.01 19.12 3.94
C LEU A 74 27.14 17.86 3.87
N ASP A 75 27.06 17.09 4.95
CA ASP A 75 26.28 15.86 5.05
C ASP A 75 24.94 16.20 5.69
N VAL A 76 24.01 16.79 4.93
CA VAL A 76 22.68 17.15 5.42
C VAL A 76 21.81 15.88 5.45
N THR A 77 21.12 15.64 6.57
CA THR A 77 20.16 14.52 6.64
C THR A 77 18.81 15.04 6.21
N GLU A 78 18.26 14.44 5.16
CA GLU A 78 16.88 14.64 4.75
C GLU A 78 15.97 13.82 5.68
N VAL A 79 14.96 14.50 6.24
CA VAL A 79 13.99 13.89 7.15
C VAL A 79 12.62 14.01 6.52
N TYR A 80 11.97 12.88 6.27
CA TYR A 80 10.61 12.80 5.78
C TYR A 80 9.69 12.46 6.94
N VAL A 81 8.78 13.37 7.26
CA VAL A 81 7.70 13.11 8.21
C VAL A 81 6.49 12.71 7.38
N LEU A 82 5.95 11.51 7.65
CA LEU A 82 4.84 10.93 6.92
C LEU A 82 3.62 10.78 7.85
N PRO A 83 2.71 11.77 7.89
CA PRO A 83 1.48 11.68 8.65
C PRO A 83 0.55 10.62 8.05
N PHE A 84 0.02 9.75 8.90
CA PHE A 84 -0.98 8.75 8.56
C PHE A 84 -1.88 8.50 9.77
N THR A 85 -2.98 7.78 9.56
CA THR A 85 -3.79 7.23 10.65
C THR A 85 -3.90 5.73 10.45
N HIS A 86 -3.87 4.98 11.54
CA HIS A 86 -4.21 3.57 11.53
C HIS A 86 -5.67 3.42 11.94
N VAL A 87 -6.47 2.75 11.13
CA VAL A 87 -7.90 2.55 11.38
C VAL A 87 -8.27 1.08 11.22
N ASP A 88 -8.45 0.39 12.34
CA ASP A 88 -8.78 -1.04 12.33
C ASP A 88 -10.22 -1.29 11.88
N PRO A 89 -10.46 -2.08 10.82
CA PRO A 89 -11.79 -2.46 10.36
C PRO A 89 -12.42 -3.55 11.25
N GLY A 90 -12.36 -3.36 12.56
CA GLY A 90 -12.75 -4.33 13.57
C GLY A 90 -11.59 -4.70 14.48
N TRP A 91 -11.64 -4.26 15.73
CA TRP A 91 -10.70 -4.64 16.78
C TRP A 91 -11.37 -4.55 18.14
N LEU A 92 -11.21 -3.43 18.88
CA LEU A 92 -11.92 -3.20 20.15
C LEU A 92 -13.39 -2.82 19.94
N LYS A 93 -13.69 -2.17 18.81
CA LYS A 93 -15.06 -1.91 18.36
C LYS A 93 -15.30 -2.65 17.03
N THR A 94 -16.56 -2.83 16.68
CA THR A 94 -16.94 -3.34 15.36
C THR A 94 -16.68 -2.28 14.28
N PHE A 95 -16.56 -2.72 13.02
CA PHE A 95 -16.44 -1.84 11.87
C PHE A 95 -17.44 -0.67 11.89
N ASN A 96 -18.73 -0.98 12.06
CA ASN A 96 -19.79 0.03 12.09
C ASN A 96 -19.65 1.04 13.23
N ASN A 97 -19.16 0.61 14.39
CA ASN A 97 -18.96 1.49 15.54
C ASN A 97 -17.77 2.42 15.36
N TYR A 98 -16.78 2.05 14.54
CA TYR A 98 -15.68 2.94 14.16
C TYR A 98 -16.06 3.97 13.10
N LEU A 99 -17.14 3.77 12.34
CA LEU A 99 -17.50 4.67 11.23
C LEU A 99 -17.64 6.14 11.66
N ASN A 100 -18.14 6.42 12.85
CA ASN A 100 -18.25 7.81 13.32
C ASN A 100 -16.86 8.45 13.48
N ASP A 101 -15.92 7.72 14.07
CA ASP A 101 -14.55 8.18 14.30
C ASP A 101 -13.82 8.32 12.95
N THR A 102 -13.90 7.33 12.06
CA THR A 102 -13.21 7.34 10.76
C THR A 102 -13.77 8.37 9.79
N ASN A 103 -15.08 8.58 9.76
CA ASN A 103 -15.69 9.63 8.93
C ASN A 103 -15.25 11.01 9.41
N ALA A 104 -15.22 11.24 10.72
CA ALA A 104 -14.73 12.50 11.27
C ALA A 104 -13.25 12.75 10.93
N ILE A 105 -12.42 11.71 10.90
CA ILE A 105 -11.02 11.83 10.46
C ILE A 105 -10.96 12.27 9.00
N LEU A 106 -11.69 11.60 8.10
CA LEU A 106 -11.71 11.93 6.66
C LEU A 106 -12.21 13.35 6.39
N ASP A 107 -13.31 13.75 7.04
CA ASP A 107 -13.88 15.09 6.89
C ASP A 107 -12.89 16.16 7.35
N ASN A 108 -12.30 15.98 8.54
CA ASN A 108 -11.33 16.93 9.09
C ASN A 108 -10.04 16.99 8.27
N MET A 109 -9.56 15.84 7.77
CA MET A 109 -8.39 15.76 6.90
C MET A 109 -8.59 16.61 5.64
N ILE A 110 -9.74 16.46 4.97
CA ILE A 110 -10.04 17.21 3.74
C ILE A 110 -10.03 18.71 4.02
N VAL A 111 -10.77 19.16 5.04
CA VAL A 111 -10.85 20.59 5.40
C VAL A 111 -9.47 21.15 5.79
N PHE A 112 -8.69 20.40 6.55
CA PHE A 112 -7.36 20.82 6.98
C PHE A 112 -6.41 20.94 5.78
N MET A 113 -6.34 19.93 4.93
CA MET A 113 -5.37 19.86 3.83
C MET A 113 -5.62 20.90 2.74
N GLN A 114 -6.86 21.32 2.52
CA GLN A 114 -7.20 22.42 1.61
C GLN A 114 -6.49 23.73 1.98
N ASN A 115 -6.33 23.99 3.28
CA ASN A 115 -5.68 25.20 3.78
C ASN A 115 -4.16 25.05 3.98
N HIS A 116 -3.62 23.84 3.78
CA HIS A 116 -2.21 23.51 4.05
C HIS A 116 -1.57 22.81 2.84
N PRO A 117 -1.18 23.54 1.78
CA PRO A 117 -0.71 22.96 0.52
C PRO A 117 0.59 22.15 0.62
N ARG A 118 1.38 22.37 1.69
CA ARG A 118 2.61 21.60 1.95
C ARG A 118 2.38 20.35 2.81
N MET A 119 1.19 20.20 3.39
CA MET A 119 0.85 19.04 4.21
C MET A 119 0.65 17.82 3.31
N ARG A 120 1.16 16.68 3.77
CA ARG A 120 0.91 15.37 3.16
C ARG A 120 0.25 14.46 4.16
N PHE A 121 -0.57 13.53 3.67
CA PHE A 121 -1.24 12.54 4.47
C PHE A 121 -1.38 11.23 3.69
N MET A 122 -1.24 10.11 4.39
CA MET A 122 -1.38 8.77 3.84
C MET A 122 -2.65 8.10 4.38
N TRP A 123 -3.39 7.44 3.49
CA TRP A 123 -4.56 6.63 3.83
C TRP A 123 -4.40 5.21 3.30
N CYS A 124 -4.69 4.21 4.13
CA CYS A 124 -4.45 2.80 3.80
C CYS A 124 -5.75 2.01 3.59
N GLU A 125 -6.66 2.03 4.56
CA GLU A 125 -7.79 1.09 4.60
C GLU A 125 -8.95 1.55 3.71
N ILE A 126 -9.06 0.96 2.51
CA ILE A 126 -10.04 1.35 1.51
C ILE A 126 -11.47 1.08 1.95
N VAL A 127 -11.72 0.05 2.77
CA VAL A 127 -13.06 -0.26 3.28
C VAL A 127 -13.73 0.92 3.98
N PHE A 128 -12.97 1.73 4.74
CA PHE A 128 -13.50 2.92 5.41
C PHE A 128 -13.68 4.08 4.45
N LEU A 129 -12.74 4.25 3.51
CA LEU A 129 -12.83 5.27 2.47
C LEU A 129 -14.06 5.02 1.60
N GLU A 130 -14.28 3.81 1.12
CA GLU A 130 -15.48 3.44 0.35
C GLU A 130 -16.75 3.73 1.16
N ARG A 131 -16.78 3.29 2.42
CA ARG A 131 -17.97 3.47 3.25
C ARG A 131 -18.30 4.94 3.49
N TRP A 132 -17.29 5.79 3.61
CA TRP A 132 -17.45 7.24 3.66
C TRP A 132 -17.88 7.79 2.29
N TRP A 133 -17.25 7.36 1.21
CA TRP A 133 -17.45 7.84 -0.17
C TRP A 133 -18.88 7.66 -0.68
N THR A 134 -19.51 6.52 -0.37
CA THR A 134 -20.90 6.22 -0.75
C THR A 134 -21.92 7.22 -0.19
N LYS A 135 -21.58 7.96 0.86
CA LYS A 135 -22.45 8.96 1.48
C LYS A 135 -22.22 10.38 0.96
N GLN A 136 -21.16 10.59 0.18
CA GLN A 136 -20.75 11.92 -0.26
C GLN A 136 -21.39 12.32 -1.58
N ASN A 137 -21.65 13.62 -1.74
CA ASN A 137 -22.00 14.19 -3.03
C ASN A 137 -20.73 14.48 -3.86
N GLU A 138 -20.91 14.73 -5.16
CA GLU A 138 -19.78 14.98 -6.07
C GLU A 138 -18.95 16.22 -5.71
N SER A 139 -19.57 17.23 -5.07
CA SER A 139 -18.82 18.40 -4.60
C SER A 139 -17.78 18.00 -3.55
N VAL A 140 -18.16 17.18 -2.58
CA VAL A 140 -17.23 16.69 -1.55
C VAL A 140 -16.21 15.72 -2.15
N LYS A 141 -16.63 14.77 -3.00
CA LYS A 141 -15.73 13.80 -3.65
C LYS A 141 -14.67 14.45 -4.56
N SER A 142 -14.97 15.63 -5.13
CA SER A 142 -13.98 16.38 -5.92
C SER A 142 -12.77 16.83 -5.11
N LEU A 143 -12.91 17.01 -3.80
CA LEU A 143 -11.86 17.51 -2.92
C LEU A 143 -10.72 16.50 -2.70
N PRO A 144 -10.96 15.25 -2.24
CA PRO A 144 -9.91 14.25 -2.12
C PRO A 144 -9.27 13.90 -3.46
N ARG A 145 -10.02 13.88 -4.58
CA ARG A 145 -9.44 13.74 -5.93
C ARG A 145 -8.42 14.83 -6.22
N LYS A 146 -8.76 16.09 -5.94
CA LYS A 146 -7.81 17.21 -6.08
C LYS A 146 -6.60 17.10 -5.16
N LEU A 147 -6.78 16.63 -3.92
CA LEU A 147 -5.67 16.41 -2.98
C LEU A 147 -4.69 15.32 -3.49
N ILE A 148 -5.22 14.29 -4.12
CA ILE A 148 -4.44 13.22 -4.75
C ILE A 148 -3.70 13.73 -6.00
N GLU A 149 -4.37 14.48 -6.86
CA GLU A 149 -3.75 15.13 -8.03
C GLU A 149 -2.59 16.03 -7.61
N ASN A 150 -2.78 16.79 -6.53
CA ASN A 150 -1.78 17.67 -5.93
C ASN A 150 -0.68 16.94 -5.14
N LYS A 151 -0.72 15.61 -5.05
CA LYS A 151 0.23 14.79 -4.27
C LYS A 151 0.28 15.16 -2.77
N GLN A 152 -0.84 15.66 -2.25
CA GLN A 152 -1.01 15.90 -0.82
C GLN A 152 -1.57 14.67 -0.12
N LEU A 153 -2.58 14.02 -0.72
CA LEU A 153 -3.14 12.77 -0.22
C LEU A 153 -2.57 11.60 -1.02
N GLU A 154 -1.95 10.65 -0.34
CA GLU A 154 -1.46 9.41 -0.95
C GLU A 154 -2.27 8.23 -0.44
N ILE A 155 -2.80 7.43 -1.37
CA ILE A 155 -3.38 6.14 -1.03
C ILE A 155 -2.26 5.10 -1.10
N VAL A 156 -1.98 4.47 0.03
CA VAL A 156 -0.89 3.50 0.21
C VAL A 156 -1.46 2.10 0.40
N SER A 157 -0.79 1.08 -0.16
CA SER A 157 -1.29 -0.30 -0.31
C SER A 157 -2.48 -0.40 -1.27
N GLY A 158 -3.56 0.34 -1.00
CA GLY A 158 -4.79 0.27 -1.78
C GLY A 158 -5.57 -1.01 -1.58
N SER A 159 -5.23 -1.82 -0.59
CA SER A 159 -5.95 -3.04 -0.27
C SER A 159 -7.23 -2.71 0.50
N TRP A 160 -8.23 -3.60 0.43
CA TRP A 160 -9.49 -3.40 1.13
C TRP A 160 -9.30 -3.22 2.64
N VAL A 161 -8.50 -4.10 3.23
CA VAL A 161 -7.94 -3.98 4.58
C VAL A 161 -6.44 -4.24 4.59
N MET A 162 -5.79 -3.86 5.70
CA MET A 162 -4.44 -4.33 6.05
C MET A 162 -4.55 -5.76 6.60
N THR A 163 -4.18 -6.74 5.79
CA THR A 163 -4.40 -8.17 6.07
C THR A 163 -3.35 -8.72 7.04
N ASP A 164 -3.74 -9.67 7.90
CA ASP A 164 -2.77 -10.45 8.69
C ASP A 164 -1.87 -11.29 7.78
N GLU A 165 -0.59 -11.37 8.10
CA GLU A 165 0.42 -12.10 7.31
C GLU A 165 0.68 -13.53 7.82
N ALA A 166 0.17 -13.89 9.01
CA ALA A 166 0.46 -15.19 9.62
C ALA A 166 -0.63 -16.26 9.36
N THR A 167 -1.91 -15.89 9.48
CA THR A 167 -3.03 -16.85 9.55
C THR A 167 -3.89 -16.88 8.29
N THR A 168 -3.66 -15.97 7.35
CA THR A 168 -4.53 -15.79 6.20
C THR A 168 -4.22 -16.76 5.06
N TYR A 169 -5.24 -17.05 4.28
CA TYR A 169 -5.12 -17.89 3.09
C TYR A 169 -4.76 -17.02 1.89
N PHE A 170 -3.73 -17.44 1.13
CA PHE A 170 -3.16 -16.62 0.05
C PHE A 170 -4.19 -16.06 -0.95
N PRO A 171 -5.15 -16.85 -1.48
CA PRO A 171 -6.22 -16.32 -2.33
C PRO A 171 -7.04 -15.20 -1.69
N SER A 172 -7.33 -15.27 -0.39
CA SER A 172 -8.07 -14.22 0.30
C SER A 172 -7.29 -12.91 0.42
N ILE A 173 -5.95 -12.98 0.49
CA ILE A 173 -5.09 -11.79 0.41
C ILE A 173 -5.19 -11.16 -0.98
N VAL A 174 -5.16 -11.99 -2.03
CA VAL A 174 -5.29 -11.54 -3.42
C VAL A 174 -6.63 -10.85 -3.65
N ASP A 175 -7.73 -11.47 -3.24
CA ASP A 175 -9.07 -10.88 -3.33
C ASP A 175 -9.12 -9.54 -2.60
N ASN A 176 -8.62 -9.48 -1.37
CA ASN A 176 -8.54 -8.24 -0.58
C ASN A 176 -7.76 -7.11 -1.29
N ILE A 177 -6.64 -7.43 -1.95
CA ILE A 177 -5.88 -6.44 -2.72
C ILE A 177 -6.68 -6.00 -3.94
N ILE A 178 -7.26 -6.95 -4.69
CA ILE A 178 -8.03 -6.67 -5.91
C ILE A 178 -9.22 -5.75 -5.59
N GLU A 179 -10.02 -6.08 -4.58
CA GLU A 179 -11.20 -5.30 -4.19
C GLU A 179 -10.85 -3.83 -3.90
N GLY A 180 -9.84 -3.60 -3.05
CA GLY A 180 -9.41 -2.24 -2.73
C GLY A 180 -8.84 -1.49 -3.94
N GLN A 181 -8.01 -2.15 -4.74
CA GLN A 181 -7.34 -1.50 -5.87
C GLN A 181 -8.31 -1.19 -7.01
N GLN A 182 -9.28 -2.07 -7.27
CA GLN A 182 -10.34 -1.83 -8.24
C GLN A 182 -11.18 -0.63 -7.82
N TYR A 183 -11.58 -0.56 -6.55
CA TYR A 183 -12.36 0.57 -6.03
C TYR A 183 -11.66 1.91 -6.27
N VAL A 184 -10.39 2.00 -5.86
CA VAL A 184 -9.59 3.23 -5.99
C VAL A 184 -9.34 3.58 -7.45
N ASN A 185 -9.06 2.61 -8.30
CA ASN A 185 -8.87 2.86 -9.73
C ASN A 185 -10.15 3.45 -10.36
N ASN A 186 -11.32 2.92 -10.00
CA ASN A 186 -12.61 3.34 -10.54
C ASN A 186 -13.03 4.74 -10.04
N GLU A 187 -12.87 5.02 -8.75
CA GLU A 187 -13.39 6.26 -8.13
C GLU A 187 -12.38 7.42 -8.09
N LEU A 188 -11.09 7.09 -8.02
CA LEU A 188 -10.00 8.06 -7.81
C LEU A 188 -9.00 8.11 -8.97
N SER A 189 -9.04 7.17 -9.92
CA SER A 189 -8.12 7.09 -11.07
C SER A 189 -6.64 7.10 -10.65
N VAL A 190 -6.31 6.43 -9.53
CA VAL A 190 -4.96 6.34 -8.98
C VAL A 190 -4.29 5.03 -9.36
N ASN A 191 -3.03 5.13 -9.79
CA ASN A 191 -2.13 3.99 -9.94
C ASN A 191 -1.25 3.84 -8.70
N PHE A 192 -1.24 2.64 -8.11
CA PHE A 192 -0.48 2.34 -6.91
C PHE A 192 1.00 2.08 -7.21
N GLN A 193 1.87 2.56 -6.32
CA GLN A 193 3.32 2.37 -6.41
C GLN A 193 3.96 1.94 -5.09
N SER A 194 3.23 2.06 -3.98
CA SER A 194 3.70 1.86 -2.63
C SER A 194 2.78 0.90 -1.87
N PHE A 195 3.37 -0.07 -1.18
CA PHE A 195 2.69 -0.95 -0.25
C PHE A 195 3.03 -0.56 1.19
N PHE A 196 2.06 -0.64 2.07
CA PHE A 196 2.20 -0.22 3.46
C PHE A 196 1.42 -1.17 4.37
N LEU A 197 2.10 -1.68 5.38
CA LEU A 197 1.59 -2.64 6.36
C LEU A 197 2.32 -2.39 7.69
N PHE A 198 1.60 -2.54 8.81
CA PHE A 198 2.10 -2.33 10.18
C PHE A 198 2.19 -3.64 10.95
#